data_AF-A0A3D2U8V8-F1
#
_entry.id   AF-A0A3D2U8V8-F1
#
_cell.length_a   1.000
_cell.length_b   1.000
_cell.length_c   1.000
_cell.angle_alpha   90.00
_cell.angle_beta   90.00
_cell.angle_gamma   90.00
#
_symmetry.space_group_name_H-M   'P 1'
#
loop_
_entity.id
_entity.type
_entity.pdbx_description
1 polymer ?
#
loop_
_entity_poly.entity_id
_entity_poly.type
_entity_poly.pdbx_seq_one_letter_code
_entity_poly.pdbx_strand_id
1 'polypeptide(L)'
;MSVPAHGPVSETQRLATRIDGPVVLIGDVHGQVDLLDRLMDRLARREDFRDRWVVFLGDLVDRGPDPRGAIERVLELMAAHPRTTAVCGNHDLAMAASLDLVPTPAEAQWASRWRRGYQCETTFASYGVATGDFEGLAQAVPDDHAQLLSTLPWVVEHPRVICVHAGLTPELPTTTQLKILRERDFSLHRPAWLCRQDLGPDVSPRDCRIPIASGHVARRQAHVGSDRILLDCTGGLGGELTGLLLPEYELVTSHREAHPVRRHRWWPFGRRVA
;
A
#
# COMPACT_ATOMS: atom_id res chain seq x y z
N MET A 1 -0.39 22.98 -27.20
CA MET A 1 0.85 22.27 -27.58
C MET A 1 0.78 20.91 -26.92
N SER A 2 1.02 19.85 -27.68
CA SER A 2 0.71 18.47 -27.32
C SER A 2 1.73 17.94 -26.30
N VAL A 3 1.24 17.45 -25.16
CA VAL A 3 2.04 16.67 -24.20
C VAL A 3 2.55 15.41 -24.93
N PRO A 4 3.81 15.00 -24.79
CA PRO A 4 4.31 13.80 -25.44
C PRO A 4 3.56 12.58 -24.90
N ALA A 5 2.78 11.93 -25.76
CA ALA A 5 2.14 10.67 -25.47
C ALA A 5 3.23 9.66 -25.09
N HIS A 6 3.19 9.18 -23.85
CA HIS A 6 4.04 8.09 -23.42
C HIS A 6 3.68 6.87 -24.27
N GLY A 7 4.69 6.30 -24.93
CA GLY A 7 4.51 5.15 -25.82
C GLY A 7 3.91 3.94 -25.09
N PRO A 8 3.50 2.89 -25.82
CA PRO A 8 2.94 1.70 -25.20
C PRO A 8 3.92 1.16 -24.15
N VAL A 9 3.42 1.07 -22.91
CA VAL A 9 4.12 0.53 -21.74
C VAL A 9 4.73 -0.81 -22.12
N SER A 10 6.06 -0.95 -21.99
CA SER A 10 6.73 -2.22 -22.25
C SER A 10 6.12 -3.31 -21.35
N GLU A 11 6.10 -4.55 -21.83
CA GLU A 11 5.48 -5.73 -21.20
C GLU A 11 6.18 -6.18 -19.88
N THR A 12 6.87 -5.25 -19.23
CA THR A 12 7.86 -5.46 -18.19
C THR A 12 7.19 -5.42 -16.82
N GLN A 13 7.17 -6.59 -16.18
CA GLN A 13 6.78 -6.89 -14.79
C GLN A 13 5.41 -6.36 -14.32
N ARG A 14 4.35 -7.14 -14.59
CA ARG A 14 3.15 -7.09 -13.75
C ARG A 14 3.51 -7.56 -12.34
N LEU A 15 3.19 -6.73 -11.34
CA LEU A 15 3.31 -7.10 -9.93
C LEU A 15 2.42 -8.31 -9.60
N ALA A 16 2.89 -9.17 -8.70
CA ALA A 16 2.13 -10.34 -8.27
C ALA A 16 0.86 -9.90 -7.51
N THR A 17 -0.30 -10.37 -7.98
CA THR A 17 -1.61 -10.10 -7.36
C THR A 17 -2.20 -11.29 -6.62
N ARG A 18 -1.58 -12.47 -6.79
CA ARG A 18 -1.87 -13.70 -6.06
C ARG A 18 -0.55 -14.28 -5.57
N ILE A 19 -0.44 -14.46 -4.27
CA ILE A 19 0.78 -14.94 -3.61
C ILE A 19 0.43 -16.04 -2.61
N ASP A 20 1.42 -16.86 -2.26
CA ASP A 20 1.30 -17.90 -1.24
C ASP A 20 2.65 -18.08 -0.52
N GLY A 21 2.60 -18.62 0.70
CA GLY A 21 3.75 -18.83 1.59
C GLY A 21 3.90 -17.76 2.67
N PRO A 22 5.03 -17.74 3.39
CA PRO A 22 5.33 -16.72 4.38
C PRO A 22 5.31 -15.31 3.76
N VAL A 23 4.77 -14.33 4.48
CA VAL A 23 4.66 -12.95 3.99
C VAL A 23 4.90 -11.94 5.11
N VAL A 24 5.52 -10.81 4.81
CA VAL A 24 5.50 -9.60 5.62
C VAL A 24 4.63 -8.55 4.94
N LEU A 25 3.65 -8.03 5.67
CA LEU A 25 2.79 -6.94 5.24
C LEU A 25 3.32 -5.65 5.87
N ILE A 26 3.61 -4.62 5.09
CA ILE A 26 4.19 -3.35 5.56
C ILE A 26 3.15 -2.24 5.36
N GLY A 27 2.89 -1.45 6.41
CA GLY A 27 1.97 -0.31 6.36
C GLY A 27 2.48 0.86 5.49
N ASP A 28 1.79 1.99 5.61
CA ASP A 28 1.99 3.19 4.78
C ASP A 28 3.39 3.78 4.97
N VAL A 29 4.08 4.04 3.86
CA VAL A 29 5.49 4.47 3.87
C VAL A 29 5.61 5.98 3.83
N HIS A 30 4.82 6.67 3.01
CA HIS A 30 4.72 8.12 2.91
C HIS A 30 6.10 8.82 2.88
N GLY A 31 7.04 8.36 2.05
CA GLY A 31 8.36 8.98 1.96
C GLY A 31 9.25 8.88 3.22
N GLN A 32 8.90 8.05 4.21
CA GLN A 32 9.69 7.88 5.44
C GLN A 32 10.83 6.87 5.25
N VAL A 33 11.75 7.19 4.32
CA VAL A 33 12.86 6.32 3.89
C VAL A 33 13.68 5.80 5.07
N ASP A 34 14.04 6.66 6.03
CA ASP A 34 14.77 6.24 7.23
C ASP A 34 14.06 5.13 8.04
N LEU A 35 12.73 5.16 8.10
CA LEU A 35 11.96 4.13 8.81
C LEU A 35 11.86 2.85 7.98
N LEU A 36 11.70 2.98 6.67
CA LEU A 36 11.70 1.87 5.73
C LEU A 36 13.02 1.11 5.82
N ASP A 37 14.14 1.82 5.74
CA ASP A 37 15.49 1.24 5.81
C ASP A 37 15.71 0.44 7.09
N ARG A 38 15.34 1.01 8.24
CA ARG A 38 15.46 0.33 9.53
C ARG A 38 14.60 -0.92 9.59
N LEU A 39 13.36 -0.87 9.07
CA LEU A 39 12.49 -2.04 9.03
C LEU A 39 13.07 -3.12 8.11
N MET A 40 13.52 -2.75 6.91
CA MET A 40 14.11 -3.66 5.93
C MET A 40 15.40 -4.30 6.44
N ASP A 41 16.28 -3.54 7.09
CA ASP A 41 17.48 -4.06 7.74
C ASP A 41 17.17 -5.13 8.80
N ARG A 42 16.09 -4.95 9.56
CA ARG A 42 15.64 -5.94 10.54
C ARG A 42 15.10 -7.19 9.85
N LEU A 43 14.30 -7.02 8.80
CA LEU A 43 13.74 -8.14 8.05
C LEU A 43 14.86 -8.93 7.35
N ALA A 44 15.83 -8.26 6.75
CA ALA A 44 16.96 -8.88 6.04
C ALA A 44 17.87 -9.74 6.94
N ARG A 45 17.86 -9.50 8.26
CA ARG A 45 18.59 -10.32 9.24
C ARG A 45 17.89 -11.64 9.58
N ARG A 46 16.63 -11.84 9.17
CA ARG A 46 15.92 -13.09 9.41
C ARG A 46 16.36 -14.15 8.39
N GLU A 47 16.57 -15.38 8.87
CA GLU A 47 16.97 -16.51 8.03
C GLU A 47 15.95 -16.81 6.93
N ASP A 48 14.66 -16.60 7.22
CA ASP A 48 13.54 -16.90 6.33
C ASP A 48 13.18 -15.74 5.37
N PHE A 49 13.89 -14.61 5.42
CA PHE A 49 13.51 -13.41 4.66
C PHE A 49 13.50 -13.65 3.14
N ARG A 50 14.45 -14.41 2.61
CA ARG A 50 14.55 -14.71 1.18
C ARG A 50 13.36 -15.49 0.63
N ASP A 51 12.72 -16.28 1.49
CA ASP A 51 11.54 -17.08 1.13
C ASP A 51 10.22 -16.36 1.46
N ARG A 52 10.29 -15.17 2.04
CA ARG A 52 9.11 -14.41 2.47
C ARG A 52 8.69 -13.41 1.41
N TRP A 53 7.40 -13.34 1.12
CA TRP A 53 6.83 -12.23 0.35
C TRP A 53 6.93 -10.92 1.12
N VAL A 54 7.25 -9.82 0.46
CA VAL A 54 7.11 -8.46 0.98
C VAL A 54 5.94 -7.81 0.28
N VAL A 55 4.95 -7.34 1.03
CA VAL A 55 3.77 -6.63 0.49
C VAL A 55 3.69 -5.27 1.15
N PHE A 56 3.87 -4.21 0.37
CA PHE A 56 3.55 -2.84 0.82
C PHE A 56 2.05 -2.59 0.70
N LEU A 57 1.45 -2.01 1.73
CA LEU A 57 0.01 -1.74 1.79
C LEU A 57 -0.38 -0.42 1.11
N GLY A 58 0.53 0.21 0.37
CA GLY A 58 0.32 1.42 -0.41
C GLY A 58 0.82 2.68 0.28
N ASP A 59 0.44 3.82 -0.28
CA ASP A 59 0.79 5.16 0.18
C ASP A 59 2.31 5.29 0.33
N LEU A 60 3.01 5.15 -0.79
CA LEU A 60 4.46 5.32 -0.86
C LEU A 60 4.84 6.80 -0.85
N VAL A 61 3.96 7.65 -1.40
CA VAL A 61 4.20 9.08 -1.63
C VAL A 61 3.49 9.99 -0.63
N ASP A 62 3.79 11.29 -0.69
CA ASP A 62 3.26 12.38 0.14
C ASP A 62 3.61 12.32 1.63
N ARG A 63 3.32 13.43 2.34
CA ARG A 63 3.48 13.67 3.78
C ARG A 63 4.91 13.65 4.29
N GLY A 64 5.59 12.51 4.26
CA GLY A 64 6.94 12.38 4.82
C GLY A 64 8.02 13.00 3.92
N PRO A 65 9.29 12.93 4.36
CA PRO A 65 10.35 13.80 3.87
C PRO A 65 10.84 13.49 2.46
N ASP A 66 10.78 12.23 2.02
CA ASP A 66 11.35 11.82 0.74
C ASP A 66 10.49 10.77 -0.02
N PRO A 67 9.34 11.19 -0.60
CA PRO A 67 8.49 10.34 -1.44
C PRO A 67 9.20 9.71 -2.64
N ARG A 68 10.10 10.45 -3.29
CA ARG A 68 10.92 9.93 -4.39
C ARG A 68 11.81 8.77 -3.91
N GLY A 69 12.55 8.96 -2.83
CA GLY A 69 13.41 7.92 -2.26
C GLY A 69 12.65 6.68 -1.79
N ALA A 70 11.39 6.83 -1.34
CA ALA A 70 10.55 5.68 -1.00
C ALA A 70 10.21 4.82 -2.23
N ILE A 71 9.89 5.44 -3.38
CA ILE A 71 9.69 4.71 -4.64
C ILE A 71 10.99 4.04 -5.08
N GLU A 72 12.12 4.75 -5.04
CA GLU A 72 13.44 4.21 -5.39
C GLU A 72 13.75 2.97 -4.55
N ARG A 73 13.55 3.03 -3.22
CA ARG A 73 13.81 1.90 -2.32
C ARG A 73 12.89 0.70 -2.59
N VAL A 74 11.64 0.93 -2.96
CA VAL A 74 10.72 -0.16 -3.34
C VAL A 74 11.16 -0.82 -4.64
N LEU A 75 11.58 -0.03 -5.64
CA LEU A 75 12.10 -0.55 -6.91
C LEU A 75 13.40 -1.34 -6.71
N GLU A 76 14.34 -0.82 -5.93
CA GLU A 76 15.57 -1.53 -5.55
C GLU A 76 15.27 -2.86 -4.86
N LEU A 77 14.30 -2.87 -3.94
CA LEU A 77 13.87 -4.09 -3.27
C LEU A 77 13.21 -5.08 -4.24
N MET A 78 12.37 -4.63 -5.16
CA MET A 78 11.77 -5.51 -6.17
C MET A 78 12.82 -6.15 -7.07
N ALA A 79 13.89 -5.42 -7.41
CA ALA A 79 15.01 -5.95 -8.18
C ALA A 79 15.84 -6.97 -7.39
N ALA A 80 16.11 -6.71 -6.10
CA ALA A 80 16.92 -7.57 -5.26
C ALA A 80 16.15 -8.77 -4.66
N HIS A 81 14.84 -8.63 -4.51
CA HIS A 81 13.95 -9.59 -3.85
C HIS A 81 12.65 -9.77 -4.67
N PRO A 82 12.65 -10.69 -5.66
CA PRO A 82 11.53 -10.87 -6.60
C PRO A 82 10.19 -11.23 -5.95
N ARG A 83 10.19 -11.68 -4.69
CA ARG A 83 8.97 -11.86 -3.88
C ARG A 83 8.54 -10.54 -3.23
N THR A 84 8.46 -9.47 -4.01
CA THR A 84 8.01 -8.15 -3.57
C THR A 84 6.83 -7.70 -4.42
N THR A 85 5.80 -7.18 -3.77
CA THR A 85 4.65 -6.54 -4.42
C THR A 85 4.14 -5.40 -3.53
N ALA A 86 3.21 -4.62 -4.05
CA ALA A 86 2.60 -3.51 -3.35
C ALA A 86 1.14 -3.39 -3.79
N VAL A 87 0.26 -2.84 -2.95
CA VAL A 87 -1.06 -2.39 -3.40
C VAL A 87 -1.07 -0.88 -3.60
N CYS A 88 -1.92 -0.39 -4.49
CA CYS A 88 -2.10 1.02 -4.77
C CYS A 88 -2.78 1.71 -3.58
N GLY A 89 -2.10 2.68 -2.97
CA GLY A 89 -2.70 3.59 -2.01
C GLY A 89 -3.54 4.69 -2.67
N ASN A 90 -4.33 5.43 -1.88
CA ASN A 90 -5.03 6.58 -2.45
C ASN A 90 -4.07 7.73 -2.80
N HIS A 91 -2.96 7.88 -2.09
CA HIS A 91 -1.93 8.86 -2.43
C HIS A 91 -1.22 8.49 -3.73
N ASP A 92 -0.88 7.20 -3.89
CA ASP A 92 -0.27 6.70 -5.12
C ASP A 92 -1.23 6.88 -6.32
N LEU A 93 -2.52 6.55 -6.15
CA LEU A 93 -3.54 6.77 -7.17
C LEU A 93 -3.69 8.25 -7.50
N ALA A 94 -3.68 9.13 -6.49
CA ALA A 94 -3.82 10.57 -6.70
C ALA A 94 -2.65 11.12 -7.51
N MET A 95 -1.42 10.71 -7.23
CA MET A 95 -0.26 11.06 -8.04
C MET A 95 -0.38 10.50 -9.47
N ALA A 96 -0.62 9.19 -9.61
CA ALA A 96 -0.70 8.53 -10.90
C ALA A 96 -1.77 9.15 -11.81
N ALA A 97 -2.96 9.42 -11.27
CA ALA A 97 -4.06 10.02 -12.00
C ALA A 97 -3.83 11.50 -12.32
N SER A 98 -3.12 12.24 -11.45
CA SER A 98 -2.81 13.66 -11.71
C SER A 98 -1.74 13.87 -12.77
N LEU A 99 -0.93 12.84 -13.03
CA LEU A 99 0.12 12.81 -14.05
C LEU A 99 -0.31 12.03 -15.30
N ASP A 100 -1.61 11.73 -15.44
CA ASP A 100 -2.18 10.98 -16.58
C ASP A 100 -1.54 9.60 -16.82
N LEU A 101 -0.99 8.96 -15.77
CA LEU A 101 -0.38 7.63 -15.84
C LEU A 101 -1.40 6.49 -15.83
N VAL A 102 -2.66 6.80 -15.48
CA VAL A 102 -3.79 5.87 -15.45
C VAL A 102 -5.04 6.52 -16.04
N PRO A 103 -5.93 5.74 -16.69
CA PRO A 103 -7.04 6.29 -17.48
C PRO A 103 -8.24 6.70 -16.60
N THR A 104 -8.09 7.75 -15.80
CA THR A 104 -9.19 8.29 -14.97
C THR A 104 -10.00 9.36 -15.72
N PRO A 105 -11.32 9.45 -15.49
CA PRO A 105 -12.15 10.50 -16.08
C PRO A 105 -11.79 11.88 -15.52
N ALA A 106 -11.85 12.92 -16.36
CA ALA A 106 -11.51 14.30 -15.97
C ALA A 106 -12.38 14.82 -14.81
N GLU A 107 -13.63 14.35 -14.73
CA GLU A 107 -14.60 14.66 -13.67
C GLU A 107 -14.15 14.18 -12.29
N ALA A 108 -13.20 13.23 -12.22
CA ALA A 108 -12.60 12.82 -10.96
C ALA A 108 -11.72 13.92 -10.34
N GLN A 109 -11.22 14.88 -11.14
CA GLN A 109 -10.46 16.06 -10.71
C GLN A 109 -9.28 15.73 -9.77
N TRP A 110 -8.53 14.66 -10.09
CA TRP A 110 -7.46 14.16 -9.21
C TRP A 110 -6.38 15.22 -8.90
N ALA A 111 -5.92 16.00 -9.88
CA ALA A 111 -4.94 17.07 -9.64
C ALA A 111 -5.39 18.07 -8.57
N SER A 112 -6.66 18.52 -8.64
CA SER A 112 -7.25 19.44 -7.66
C SER A 112 -7.38 18.79 -6.28
N ARG A 113 -7.83 17.52 -6.23
CA ARG A 113 -7.97 16.76 -4.98
C ARG A 113 -6.63 16.50 -4.32
N TRP A 114 -5.65 16.06 -5.09
CA TRP A 114 -4.30 15.76 -4.64
C TRP A 114 -3.67 16.99 -4.01
N ARG A 115 -3.70 18.13 -4.72
CA ARG A 115 -3.16 19.40 -4.23
C ARG A 115 -3.77 19.87 -2.90
N ARG A 116 -5.06 19.60 -2.66
CA ARG A 116 -5.80 20.14 -1.50
C ARG A 116 -5.91 19.18 -0.32
N GLY A 117 -5.84 17.88 -0.56
CA GLY A 117 -6.25 16.86 0.42
C GLY A 117 -5.18 15.87 0.83
N TYR A 118 -4.02 15.86 0.17
CA TYR A 118 -3.05 14.77 0.29
C TYR A 118 -1.69 15.21 0.83
N GLN A 119 -1.47 16.52 1.07
CA GLN A 119 -0.18 17.06 1.56
C GLN A 119 0.99 16.65 0.65
N CYS A 120 0.83 16.92 -0.65
CA CYS A 120 1.77 16.50 -1.69
C CYS A 120 3.02 17.36 -1.82
N GLU A 121 3.19 18.40 -0.97
CA GLU A 121 4.30 19.35 -1.02
C GLU A 121 5.66 18.64 -1.09
N THR A 122 5.86 17.64 -0.23
CA THR A 122 7.12 16.89 -0.16
C THR A 122 7.32 15.99 -1.36
N THR A 123 6.26 15.49 -1.99
CA THR A 123 6.36 14.73 -3.25
C THR A 123 6.94 15.61 -4.34
N PHE A 124 6.34 16.76 -4.61
CA PHE A 124 6.86 17.71 -5.61
C PHE A 124 8.30 18.12 -5.30
N ALA A 125 8.59 18.47 -4.05
CA ALA A 125 9.94 18.88 -3.63
C ALA A 125 10.99 17.77 -3.82
N SER A 126 10.65 16.50 -3.55
CA SER A 126 11.56 15.36 -3.71
C SER A 126 11.98 15.10 -5.17
N TYR A 127 11.15 15.52 -6.13
CA TYR A 127 11.50 15.52 -7.56
C TYR A 127 12.13 16.84 -8.03
N GLY A 128 12.36 17.81 -7.13
CA GLY A 128 12.94 19.10 -7.48
C GLY A 128 11.97 20.07 -8.16
N VAL A 129 10.66 19.88 -7.97
CA VAL A 129 9.60 20.62 -8.66
C VAL A 129 8.80 21.48 -7.66
N ALA A 130 8.32 22.64 -8.11
CA ALA A 130 7.47 23.50 -7.30
C ALA A 130 6.08 22.87 -7.08
N THR A 131 5.52 22.99 -5.88
CA THR A 131 4.25 22.32 -5.58
C THR A 131 3.08 22.83 -6.42
N GLY A 132 2.46 21.92 -7.18
CA GLY A 132 1.36 22.23 -8.10
C GLY A 132 1.79 22.42 -9.56
N ASP A 133 3.09 22.38 -9.86
CA ASP A 133 3.59 22.30 -11.24
C ASP A 133 3.52 20.84 -11.73
N PHE A 134 2.32 20.41 -12.13
CA PHE A 134 2.07 19.04 -12.58
C PHE A 134 2.81 18.69 -13.88
N GLU A 135 3.00 19.67 -14.76
CA GLU A 135 3.75 19.47 -16.02
C GLU A 135 5.24 19.26 -15.72
N GLY A 136 5.83 20.11 -14.87
CA GLY A 136 7.20 19.92 -14.40
C GLY A 136 7.39 18.61 -13.66
N LEU A 137 6.39 18.19 -12.85
CA LEU A 137 6.46 16.91 -12.15
C LEU A 137 6.39 15.73 -13.12
N ALA A 138 5.50 15.76 -14.13
CA ALA A 138 5.42 14.72 -15.15
C ALA A 138 6.75 14.55 -15.92
N GLN A 139 7.50 15.65 -16.12
CA GLN A 139 8.82 15.61 -16.76
C GLN A 139 9.95 15.13 -15.82
N ALA A 140 9.80 15.36 -14.51
CA ALA A 140 10.81 15.02 -13.51
C ALA A 140 10.70 13.59 -12.98
N VAL A 141 9.52 12.97 -13.06
CA VAL A 141 9.28 11.58 -12.63
C VAL A 141 9.97 10.61 -13.61
N PRO A 142 10.91 9.75 -13.15
CA PRO A 142 11.53 8.73 -13.99
C PRO A 142 10.54 7.70 -14.54
N ASP A 143 10.88 7.09 -15.69
CA ASP A 143 10.01 6.12 -16.38
C ASP A 143 9.66 4.90 -15.51
N ASP A 144 10.61 4.40 -14.72
CA ASP A 144 10.41 3.26 -13.81
C ASP A 144 9.51 3.63 -12.62
N HIS A 145 9.57 4.85 -12.12
CA HIS A 145 8.64 5.37 -11.11
C HIS A 145 7.22 5.47 -11.69
N ALA A 146 7.09 6.06 -12.89
CA ALA A 146 5.82 6.15 -13.60
C ALA A 146 5.23 4.77 -13.90
N GLN A 147 6.09 3.81 -14.28
CA GLN A 147 5.70 2.42 -14.51
C GLN A 147 5.23 1.74 -13.22
N LEU A 148 5.93 1.91 -12.09
CA LEU A 148 5.47 1.36 -10.81
C LEU A 148 4.08 1.91 -10.47
N LEU A 149 3.93 3.24 -10.42
CA LEU A 149 2.68 3.91 -10.06
C LEU A 149 1.50 3.52 -10.96
N SER A 150 1.74 3.39 -12.27
CA SER A 150 0.70 2.95 -13.23
C SER A 150 0.38 1.46 -13.14
N THR A 151 1.21 0.63 -12.53
CA THR A 151 1.04 -0.83 -12.48
C THR A 151 0.60 -1.37 -11.12
N LEU A 152 0.62 -0.56 -10.05
CA LEU A 152 0.18 -0.95 -8.70
C LEU A 152 -1.20 -1.64 -8.71
N PRO A 153 -1.32 -2.89 -8.22
CA PRO A 153 -2.60 -3.58 -8.12
C PRO A 153 -3.45 -2.97 -7.01
N TRP A 154 -4.78 -3.01 -7.13
CA TRP A 154 -5.67 -2.54 -6.06
C TRP A 154 -5.91 -3.60 -4.97
N VAL A 155 -5.54 -4.86 -5.26
CA VAL A 155 -5.64 -5.98 -4.32
C VAL A 155 -4.53 -6.99 -4.55
N VAL A 156 -3.97 -7.52 -3.46
CA VAL A 156 -3.13 -8.72 -3.47
C VAL A 156 -3.81 -9.78 -2.61
N GLU A 157 -4.05 -10.95 -3.20
CA GLU A 157 -4.75 -12.06 -2.56
C GLU A 157 -3.74 -13.12 -2.07
N HIS A 158 -3.88 -13.49 -0.80
CA HIS A 158 -3.13 -14.57 -0.16
C HIS A 158 -4.11 -15.50 0.59
N PRO A 159 -3.86 -16.83 0.69
CA PRO A 159 -4.80 -17.75 1.34
C PRO A 159 -5.19 -17.39 2.78
N ARG A 160 -4.35 -16.63 3.48
CA ARG A 160 -4.57 -16.18 4.87
C ARG A 160 -4.96 -14.72 5.02
N VAL A 161 -4.85 -13.90 3.97
CA VAL A 161 -5.10 -12.45 4.08
C VAL A 161 -5.43 -11.83 2.71
N ILE A 162 -6.36 -10.88 2.68
CA ILE A 162 -6.60 -10.02 1.52
C ILE A 162 -5.94 -8.67 1.80
N CYS A 163 -5.00 -8.26 0.95
CA CYS A 163 -4.32 -6.98 1.09
C CYS A 163 -5.01 -5.95 0.18
N VAL A 164 -5.53 -4.88 0.77
CA VAL A 164 -6.18 -3.76 0.07
C VAL A 164 -6.01 -2.51 0.93
N HIS A 165 -5.66 -1.40 0.29
CA HIS A 165 -5.13 -0.24 0.99
C HIS A 165 -6.04 0.28 2.12
N ALA A 166 -7.33 0.55 1.88
CA ALA A 166 -8.25 0.99 2.94
C ALA A 166 -9.11 -0.14 3.53
N GLY A 167 -9.49 -1.13 2.72
CA GLY A 167 -10.31 -2.26 3.14
C GLY A 167 -11.40 -2.63 2.13
N LEU A 168 -12.23 -3.61 2.50
CA LEU A 168 -13.49 -3.90 1.82
C LEU A 168 -14.65 -3.27 2.60
N THR A 169 -15.71 -2.89 1.88
CA THR A 169 -16.86 -2.21 2.47
C THR A 169 -17.95 -3.22 2.86
N PRO A 170 -18.67 -3.02 3.97
CA PRO A 170 -19.66 -4.00 4.44
C PRO A 170 -20.94 -4.06 3.59
N GLU A 171 -21.15 -3.08 2.71
CA GLU A 171 -22.38 -2.92 1.92
C GLU A 171 -22.42 -3.81 0.67
N LEU A 172 -21.27 -4.34 0.22
CA LEU A 172 -21.18 -5.14 -1.01
C LEU A 172 -20.67 -6.56 -0.73
N PRO A 173 -21.09 -7.57 -1.51
CA PRO A 173 -20.51 -8.92 -1.40
C PRO A 173 -19.01 -8.93 -1.68
N THR A 174 -18.25 -9.72 -0.93
CA THR A 174 -16.79 -9.80 -1.04
C THR A 174 -16.35 -10.13 -2.47
N THR A 175 -17.02 -11.07 -3.13
CA THR A 175 -16.69 -11.51 -4.50
C THR A 175 -16.85 -10.41 -5.55
N THR A 176 -17.89 -9.57 -5.42
CA THR A 176 -18.12 -8.42 -6.30
C THR A 176 -17.03 -7.38 -6.14
N GLN A 177 -16.68 -7.04 -4.90
CA GLN A 177 -15.62 -6.08 -4.60
C GLN A 177 -14.27 -6.56 -5.15
N LEU A 178 -13.92 -7.83 -4.93
CA LEU A 178 -12.68 -8.41 -5.46
C LEU A 178 -12.62 -8.41 -6.99
N LYS A 179 -13.76 -8.59 -7.69
CA LYS A 179 -13.79 -8.47 -9.16
C LYS A 179 -13.39 -7.07 -9.61
N ILE A 180 -14.00 -6.04 -9.03
CA ILE A 180 -13.70 -4.62 -9.34
C ILE A 180 -12.23 -4.31 -9.05
N LEU A 181 -11.72 -4.75 -7.90
CA LEU A 181 -10.33 -4.52 -7.50
C LEU A 181 -9.32 -5.19 -8.45
N ARG A 182 -9.60 -6.41 -8.92
CA ARG A 182 -8.74 -7.11 -9.90
C ARG A 182 -8.72 -6.41 -11.26
N GLU A 183 -9.84 -5.83 -11.66
CA GLU A 183 -9.98 -5.10 -12.92
C GLU A 183 -9.41 -3.67 -12.84
N ARG A 184 -9.17 -3.14 -11.64
CA ARG A 184 -8.72 -1.77 -11.38
C ARG A 184 -9.60 -0.75 -12.12
N ASP A 185 -10.88 -0.73 -11.80
CA ASP A 185 -11.85 0.13 -12.48
C ASP A 185 -11.60 1.63 -12.22
N PHE A 186 -10.81 2.25 -13.10
CA PHE A 186 -10.46 3.68 -13.07
C PHE A 186 -11.61 4.62 -13.43
N SER A 187 -12.76 4.10 -13.90
CA SER A 187 -13.94 4.93 -14.12
C SER A 187 -14.53 5.45 -12.80
N LEU A 188 -14.18 4.82 -11.67
CA LEU A 188 -14.59 5.24 -10.35
C LEU A 188 -13.88 6.52 -9.92
N HIS A 189 -14.64 7.58 -9.69
CA HIS A 189 -14.08 8.88 -9.32
C HIS A 189 -13.33 8.87 -7.98
N ARG A 190 -13.75 8.02 -7.03
CA ARG A 190 -13.15 7.90 -5.69
C ARG A 190 -13.41 6.50 -5.13
N PRO A 191 -12.61 5.49 -5.52
CA PRO A 191 -12.85 4.11 -5.15
C PRO A 191 -12.79 3.92 -3.62
N ALA A 192 -13.88 3.44 -3.03
CA ALA A 192 -14.01 3.33 -1.57
C ALA A 192 -12.92 2.45 -0.94
N TRP A 193 -12.50 1.39 -1.63
CA TRP A 193 -11.47 0.45 -1.19
C TRP A 193 -10.07 1.04 -1.01
N LEU A 194 -9.83 2.18 -1.64
CA LEU A 194 -8.58 2.92 -1.51
C LEU A 194 -8.78 4.18 -0.68
N CYS A 195 -9.96 4.83 -0.75
CA CYS A 195 -10.12 6.18 -0.20
C CYS A 195 -10.95 6.30 1.09
N ARG A 196 -11.72 5.27 1.48
CA ARG A 196 -12.70 5.37 2.57
C ARG A 196 -12.01 5.31 3.94
N GLN A 197 -12.23 6.30 4.80
CA GLN A 197 -11.48 6.48 6.06
C GLN A 197 -12.17 5.90 7.30
N ASP A 198 -13.44 5.48 7.20
CA ASP A 198 -14.23 4.89 8.29
C ASP A 198 -14.19 3.36 8.30
N LEU A 199 -13.28 2.74 7.55
CA LEU A 199 -13.06 1.29 7.51
C LEU A 199 -12.15 0.82 8.66
N GLY A 200 -12.62 1.00 9.90
CA GLY A 200 -11.89 0.66 11.12
C GLY A 200 -11.85 -0.84 11.48
N PRO A 201 -11.36 -1.18 12.69
CA PRO A 201 -11.18 -2.57 13.16
C PRO A 201 -12.40 -3.47 13.05
N ASP A 202 -13.59 -2.92 13.27
CA ASP A 202 -14.86 -3.67 13.32
C ASP A 202 -15.64 -3.61 12.00
N VAL A 203 -15.02 -3.13 10.93
CA VAL A 203 -15.67 -2.91 9.63
C VAL A 203 -15.15 -3.91 8.60
N SER A 204 -15.96 -4.89 8.26
CA SER A 204 -15.65 -5.92 7.26
C SER A 204 -16.94 -6.46 6.61
N PRO A 205 -16.93 -6.93 5.35
CA PRO A 205 -18.06 -7.65 4.77
C PRO A 205 -18.38 -8.92 5.56
N ARG A 206 -19.66 -9.15 5.84
CA ARG A 206 -20.12 -10.31 6.64
C ARG A 206 -19.82 -11.67 5.98
N ASP A 207 -19.67 -11.69 4.67
CA ASP A 207 -19.38 -12.89 3.88
C ASP A 207 -17.87 -13.16 3.72
N CYS A 208 -17.01 -12.22 4.12
CA CYS A 208 -15.56 -12.39 4.07
C CYS A 208 -15.08 -13.28 5.23
N ARG A 209 -14.35 -14.36 4.91
CA ARG A 209 -13.81 -15.32 5.90
C ARG A 209 -12.29 -15.24 6.06
N ILE A 210 -11.66 -14.33 5.33
CA ILE A 210 -10.21 -14.11 5.32
C ILE A 210 -9.99 -12.70 5.87
N PRO A 211 -9.06 -12.48 6.81
CA PRO A 211 -8.78 -11.13 7.32
C PRO A 211 -8.37 -10.20 6.20
N ILE A 212 -8.77 -8.94 6.32
CA ILE A 212 -8.41 -7.87 5.38
C ILE A 212 -7.32 -7.02 6.02
N ALA A 213 -6.14 -7.01 5.41
CA ALA A 213 -5.02 -6.16 5.81
C ALA A 213 -4.99 -4.86 5.01
N SER A 214 -4.84 -3.77 5.75
CA SER A 214 -4.93 -2.41 5.25
C SER A 214 -3.95 -1.48 5.94
N GLY A 215 -3.58 -0.46 5.19
CA GLY A 215 -2.92 0.74 5.65
C GLY A 215 -3.93 1.82 6.02
N HIS A 216 -3.73 3.03 5.50
CA HIS A 216 -4.67 4.14 5.31
C HIS A 216 -5.26 4.80 6.57
N VAL A 217 -5.88 4.00 7.44
CA VAL A 217 -6.52 4.46 8.67
C VAL A 217 -5.47 4.48 9.78
N ALA A 218 -4.73 5.58 9.86
CA ALA A 218 -3.66 5.79 10.84
C ALA A 218 -4.08 5.49 12.28
N ARG A 219 -3.25 4.72 12.99
CA ARG A 219 -3.44 4.40 14.40
C ARG A 219 -2.14 4.57 15.17
N ARG A 220 -2.23 4.71 16.49
CA ARG A 220 -1.04 4.72 17.36
C ARG A 220 -0.33 3.37 17.44
N GLN A 221 -1.08 2.29 17.24
CA GLN A 221 -0.59 0.92 17.30
C GLN A 221 -1.36 0.08 16.28
N ALA A 222 -0.65 -0.88 15.70
CA ALA A 222 -1.23 -1.84 14.77
C ALA A 222 -2.39 -2.59 15.41
N HIS A 223 -3.41 -2.88 14.62
CA HIS A 223 -4.51 -3.75 14.99
C HIS A 223 -4.37 -5.08 14.24
N VAL A 224 -4.42 -6.20 14.96
CA VAL A 224 -4.40 -7.55 14.38
C VAL A 224 -5.59 -8.32 14.95
N GLY A 225 -6.72 -8.20 14.25
CA GLY A 225 -7.96 -8.93 14.54
C GLY A 225 -8.16 -10.12 13.59
N SER A 226 -9.25 -10.86 13.81
CA SER A 226 -9.60 -12.00 12.95
C SER A 226 -10.11 -11.60 11.56
N ASP A 227 -10.72 -10.42 11.47
CA ASP A 227 -11.40 -9.95 10.27
C ASP A 227 -10.67 -8.76 9.65
N ARG A 228 -9.97 -7.96 10.46
CA ARG A 228 -9.22 -6.77 10.06
C ARG A 228 -7.80 -6.76 10.62
N ILE A 229 -6.86 -6.33 9.80
CA ILE A 229 -5.49 -6.01 10.16
C ILE A 229 -5.23 -4.58 9.69
N LEU A 230 -4.80 -3.69 10.57
CA LEU A 230 -4.51 -2.29 10.26
C LEU A 230 -3.06 -1.99 10.67
N LEU A 231 -2.22 -1.63 9.71
CA LEU A 231 -0.77 -1.49 9.91
C LEU A 231 -0.24 -0.06 9.70
N ASP A 232 -1.09 0.90 9.34
CA ASP A 232 -0.68 2.30 9.31
C ASP A 232 -0.48 2.83 10.74
N CYS A 233 0.77 2.86 11.17
CA CYS A 233 1.20 3.33 12.49
C CYS A 233 2.02 4.61 12.44
N THR A 234 2.17 5.21 11.25
CA THR A 234 2.92 6.45 11.05
C THR A 234 2.04 7.60 10.58
N GLY A 235 0.98 7.29 9.81
CA GLY A 235 0.20 8.27 9.04
C GLY A 235 1.05 9.18 8.16
N GLY A 236 2.31 8.80 7.86
CA GLY A 236 3.28 9.65 7.17
C GLY A 236 3.79 10.86 7.96
N LEU A 237 3.44 11.00 9.24
CA LEU A 237 3.78 12.18 10.07
C LEU A 237 4.75 11.85 11.21
N GLY A 238 4.82 10.59 11.63
CA GLY A 238 5.72 10.13 12.71
C GLY A 238 5.17 8.90 13.41
N GLY A 239 5.98 8.24 14.24
CA GLY A 239 5.65 6.93 14.79
C GLY A 239 6.56 5.86 14.19
N GLU A 240 6.06 4.63 14.12
CA GLU A 240 6.88 3.48 13.68
C GLU A 240 6.29 2.85 12.42
N LEU A 241 7.13 2.66 11.40
CA LEU A 241 6.74 1.85 10.26
C LEU A 241 6.62 0.40 10.73
N THR A 242 5.47 -0.21 10.47
CA THR A 242 5.10 -1.50 11.06
C THR A 242 4.91 -2.56 9.99
N GLY A 243 5.54 -3.71 10.21
CA GLY A 243 5.39 -4.93 9.45
C GLY A 243 4.69 -6.02 10.26
N LEU A 244 3.84 -6.83 9.62
CA LEU A 244 3.25 -8.04 10.20
C LEU A 244 3.75 -9.27 9.46
N LEU A 245 4.41 -10.18 10.19
CA LEU A 245 4.88 -11.47 9.69
C LEU A 245 3.75 -12.51 9.78
N LEU A 246 3.46 -13.19 8.68
CA LEU A 246 2.58 -14.36 8.60
C LEU A 246 3.39 -15.57 8.11
N PRO A 247 3.18 -16.78 8.66
CA PRO A 247 2.06 -17.19 9.51
C PRO A 247 2.23 -16.92 11.02
N GLU A 248 3.30 -16.26 11.44
CA GLU A 248 3.66 -16.10 12.86
C GLU A 248 2.70 -15.16 13.61
N TYR A 249 2.07 -14.22 12.90
CA TYR A 249 1.37 -13.07 13.45
C TYR A 249 2.26 -12.26 14.41
N GLU A 250 3.51 -12.04 14.01
CA GLU A 250 4.53 -11.28 14.75
C GLU A 250 4.67 -9.87 14.15
N LEU A 251 4.65 -8.84 15.00
CA LEU A 251 4.91 -7.46 14.57
C LEU A 251 6.42 -7.16 14.60
N VAL A 252 6.89 -6.52 13.54
CA VAL A 252 8.23 -5.94 13.44
C VAL A 252 8.08 -4.47 13.13
N THR A 253 8.81 -3.59 13.82
CA THR A 253 8.70 -2.13 13.62
C THR A 253 10.05 -1.48 13.33
N SER A 254 10.06 -0.23 12.90
CA SER A 254 11.29 0.53 12.63
C SER A 254 12.04 1.03 13.88
N HIS A 255 11.51 0.81 15.10
CA HIS A 255 12.15 1.19 16.38
C HIS A 255 12.96 0.07 17.05
N ARG A 256 13.76 0.43 18.08
CA ARG A 256 14.65 -0.48 18.83
C ARG A 256 13.88 -1.37 19.82
N GLU A 257 13.95 -2.68 19.56
CA GLU A 257 13.50 -3.87 20.34
C GLU A 257 12.00 -4.04 20.68
N ALA A 258 11.55 -5.30 20.58
CA ALA A 258 10.16 -5.71 20.40
C ALA A 258 9.33 -5.81 21.70
N HIS A 259 8.07 -5.37 21.62
CA HIS A 259 7.04 -5.76 22.57
C HIS A 259 6.30 -7.02 22.07
N PRO A 260 6.14 -8.07 22.89
CA PRO A 260 5.27 -9.18 22.53
C PRO A 260 3.82 -8.67 22.43
N VAL A 261 3.19 -8.89 21.27
CA VAL A 261 1.79 -8.57 21.04
C VAL A 261 0.93 -9.39 21.99
N ARG A 262 0.22 -8.72 22.91
CA ARG A 262 -0.80 -9.38 23.75
C ARG A 262 -1.93 -9.83 22.83
N ARG A 263 -2.00 -11.13 22.57
CA ARG A 263 -3.20 -11.75 22.00
C ARG A 263 -4.37 -11.46 22.94
N HIS A 264 -5.37 -10.70 22.48
CA HIS A 264 -6.65 -10.67 23.17
C HIS A 264 -7.21 -12.09 23.17
N ARG A 265 -7.40 -12.62 24.38
CA ARG A 265 -7.60 -14.04 24.64
C ARG A 265 -9.05 -14.44 24.38
N TRP A 266 -9.52 -14.37 23.13
CA TRP A 266 -10.82 -14.92 22.72
C TRP A 266 -10.75 -15.45 21.27
N TRP A 267 -10.50 -16.75 21.12
CA TRP A 267 -10.81 -17.50 19.90
C TRP A 267 -11.26 -18.93 20.25
N PRO A 268 -12.51 -19.32 19.97
CA PRO A 268 -13.02 -20.64 20.30
C PRO A 268 -13.19 -21.50 19.05
N PHE A 269 -12.12 -21.97 18.41
CA PHE A 269 -12.22 -23.11 17.47
C PHE A 269 -10.91 -23.90 17.42
N GLY A 270 -10.71 -24.75 18.42
CA GLY A 270 -9.89 -25.95 18.28
C GLY A 270 -10.83 -27.14 18.11
N ARG A 271 -11.09 -27.57 16.87
CA ARG A 271 -11.59 -28.93 16.65
C ARG A 271 -10.36 -29.84 16.59
N ARG A 272 -10.24 -30.70 17.60
CA ARG A 272 -9.40 -31.89 17.55
C ARG A 272 -9.95 -32.78 16.43
N VAL A 273 -9.08 -33.26 15.55
CA VAL A 273 -9.32 -34.47 14.78
C VAL A 273 -8.49 -35.55 15.46
N ALA A 274 -9.16 -36.64 15.81
CA ALA A 274 -8.57 -37.86 16.35
C ALA A 274 -7.73 -38.58 15.30
#